data_AF-A0A1F6NXF5-F1
#
_entry.id   AF-A0A1F6NXF5-F1
#
_cell.length_a   1.000
_cell.length_b   1.000
_cell.length_c   1.000
_cell.angle_alpha   90.00
_cell.angle_beta   90.00
_cell.angle_gamma   90.00
#
_symmetry.space_group_name_H-M   'P 1'
#
loop_
_entity.id
_entity.type
_entity.pdbx_description
1 polymer ?
#
loop_
_entity_poly.entity_id
_entity_poly.type
_entity_poly.pdbx_seq_one_letter_code
_entity_poly.pdbx_strand_id
1 'polypeptide(L)'
;MNKKLVVVFTFFVPILVLFVIILVLVFRYSKQANLVANFSDTNQIALAEITSIVSTTQLQPEKKQMTIVEMEDALKELNDKRLSIESFGAVIYDPIIFDLAKIRYGVEVLKNPNKQIKGIQCFTASEIQDKLTSLSVDLDYYNFIPALKKRLSFMRRDLLWYKHQLENLIEKRGVAAPAGVKENLAALDVVYSKIQGIKEDNELLTINVDNLKDLVAKINISRPALEYAVKWARVLKSADESIVDYKKRLVTLKTTVDDLAVKNFDVSPQYNLFQTGVSKLVDARDASDLLYKNGKAEDALNKIDADFFKRKEIVNSHGNVISYMNNLGEFDSHYQSNLSVIRSEIKRLNNLNAETAGLQSMHDQMINYGSFVNLKIGARLNSDIAPTQEDDKSLLNGMVSFEESYRNAFSIVMSYQPKVWVAYPSENFPLLNISNVFVDFFNYKPGIQ
;
A
#
# COMPACT_ATOMS: atom_id res chain seq x y z
N MET A 1 -21.48 -4.57 -4.47
CA MET A 1 -20.64 -5.40 -3.56
C MET A 1 -21.29 -6.76 -3.36
N ASN A 2 -20.58 -7.83 -3.72
CA ASN A 2 -21.11 -9.20 -3.73
C ASN A 2 -21.17 -9.79 -2.32
N LYS A 3 -22.38 -10.10 -1.83
CA LYS A 3 -22.68 -10.67 -0.51
C LYS A 3 -22.11 -12.09 -0.27
N LYS A 4 -21.50 -12.72 -1.28
CA LYS A 4 -20.87 -14.05 -1.17
C LYS A 4 -19.47 -14.04 -0.54
N LEU A 5 -18.79 -12.89 -0.46
CA LEU A 5 -17.45 -12.80 0.13
C LEU A 5 -17.47 -12.73 1.66
N VAL A 6 -18.58 -12.30 2.26
CA VAL A 6 -18.71 -12.11 3.71
C VAL A 6 -18.88 -13.45 4.43
N VAL A 7 -19.59 -14.42 3.84
CA VAL A 7 -19.85 -15.73 4.48
C VAL A 7 -18.58 -16.59 4.58
N VAL A 8 -17.60 -16.42 3.67
CA VAL A 8 -16.32 -17.14 3.73
C VAL A 8 -15.45 -16.61 4.86
N PHE A 9 -15.54 -15.32 5.23
CA PHE A 9 -14.71 -14.75 6.29
C PHE A 9 -15.25 -15.01 7.71
N THR A 10 -16.57 -15.07 7.91
CA THR A 10 -17.14 -15.25 9.25
C THR A 10 -17.09 -16.69 9.76
N PHE A 11 -17.08 -17.69 8.87
CA PHE A 11 -17.12 -19.11 9.29
C PHE A 11 -15.77 -19.85 9.19
N PHE A 12 -14.89 -19.50 8.23
CA PHE A 12 -13.62 -20.22 8.08
C PHE A 12 -12.54 -19.77 9.06
N VAL A 13 -12.50 -18.48 9.43
CA VAL A 13 -11.46 -17.95 10.32
C VAL A 13 -11.57 -18.48 11.75
N PRO A 14 -12.77 -18.60 12.36
CA PRO A 14 -12.88 -19.20 13.70
C PRO A 14 -12.52 -20.69 13.72
N ILE A 15 -12.88 -21.44 12.66
CA ILE A 15 -12.57 -22.87 12.54
C ILE A 15 -11.06 -23.09 12.37
N LEU A 16 -10.39 -22.25 11.58
CA LEU A 16 -8.93 -22.30 11.40
C LEU A 16 -8.19 -21.97 12.71
N VAL A 17 -8.66 -20.96 13.45
CA VAL A 17 -8.11 -20.60 14.76
C VAL A 17 -8.34 -21.71 15.78
N LEU A 18 -9.50 -22.35 15.79
CA LEU A 18 -9.78 -23.51 16.64
C LEU A 18 -8.86 -24.70 16.30
N PHE A 19 -8.62 -24.95 15.01
CA PHE A 19 -7.72 -26.02 14.56
C PHE A 19 -6.26 -25.76 14.96
N VAL A 20 -5.81 -24.50 14.89
CA VAL A 20 -4.47 -24.08 15.35
C VAL A 20 -4.35 -24.19 16.87
N ILE A 21 -5.39 -23.80 17.62
CA ILE A 21 -5.42 -23.95 19.09
C ILE A 21 -5.38 -25.43 19.49
N ILE A 22 -6.10 -26.31 18.79
CA ILE A 22 -6.08 -27.77 19.02
C ILE A 22 -4.68 -28.32 18.72
N LEU A 23 -4.03 -27.92 17.62
CA LEU A 23 -2.66 -28.31 17.30
C LEU A 23 -1.64 -27.86 18.35
N VAL A 24 -1.79 -26.64 18.87
CA VAL A 24 -0.93 -26.09 19.94
C VAL A 24 -1.19 -26.78 21.28
N LEU A 25 -2.44 -27.15 21.60
CA LEU A 25 -2.79 -27.89 22.80
C LEU A 25 -2.29 -29.33 22.74
N VAL A 26 -2.46 -30.02 21.60
CA VAL A 26 -1.89 -31.37 21.37
C VAL A 26 -0.36 -31.32 21.50
N PHE A 27 0.29 -30.27 21.01
CA PHE A 27 1.73 -30.07 21.14
C PHE A 27 2.16 -29.76 22.59
N ARG A 28 1.37 -29.00 23.36
CA ARG A 28 1.63 -28.75 24.79
C ARG A 28 1.44 -30.00 25.65
N TYR A 29 0.39 -30.79 25.38
CA TYR A 29 0.12 -32.02 26.13
C TYR A 29 1.07 -33.16 25.74
N SER A 30 1.53 -33.26 24.49
CA SER A 30 2.56 -34.24 24.11
C SER A 30 3.92 -33.93 24.75
N LYS A 31 4.22 -32.63 24.97
CA LYS A 31 5.46 -32.21 25.64
C LYS A 31 5.40 -32.38 27.17
N GLN A 32 4.21 -32.36 27.78
CA GLN A 32 4.02 -32.75 29.19
C GLN A 32 3.98 -34.27 29.39
N ALA A 33 3.52 -35.05 28.41
CA ALA A 33 3.52 -36.52 28.47
C ALA A 33 4.94 -37.12 28.55
N ASN A 34 5.93 -36.46 27.94
CA ASN A 34 7.35 -36.86 28.06
C ASN A 34 8.03 -36.41 29.38
N LEU A 35 7.32 -35.71 30.27
CA LEU A 35 7.84 -35.26 31.57
C LEU A 35 7.12 -35.88 32.78
N VAL A 36 6.13 -36.76 32.57
CA VAL A 36 5.51 -37.54 33.64
C VAL A 36 5.46 -39.02 33.23
N ALA A 37 6.64 -39.61 33.08
CA ALA A 37 6.82 -41.05 33.18
C ALA A 37 6.65 -41.46 34.65
N ASN A 38 5.41 -41.43 35.12
CA ASN A 38 4.89 -42.11 36.31
C ASN A 38 3.41 -41.69 36.44
N PHE A 39 2.48 -42.42 35.83
CA PHE A 39 1.18 -42.78 36.42
C PHE A 39 0.32 -43.67 35.49
N SER A 40 -0.08 -44.81 36.08
CA SER A 40 -1.17 -45.78 35.84
C SER A 40 -1.20 -46.71 34.60
N ASP A 41 -1.33 -48.00 34.91
CA ASP A 41 -1.47 -49.18 34.04
C ASP A 41 -2.70 -49.15 33.10
N THR A 42 -3.54 -48.12 33.18
CA THR A 42 -4.78 -48.01 32.41
C THR A 42 -4.54 -47.53 30.97
N ASN A 43 -3.42 -46.83 30.71
CA ASN A 43 -3.09 -46.30 29.37
C ASN A 43 -2.28 -47.26 28.49
N GLN A 44 -1.68 -48.33 29.07
CA GLN A 44 -0.98 -49.34 28.26
C GLN A 44 -1.95 -50.24 27.48
N ILE A 45 -3.18 -50.42 27.98
CA ILE A 45 -4.22 -51.22 27.32
C ILE A 45 -4.75 -50.49 26.07
N ALA A 46 -4.93 -49.17 26.13
CA ALA A 46 -5.38 -48.38 24.99
C ALA A 46 -4.33 -48.29 23.86
N LEU A 47 -3.03 -48.28 24.20
CA LEU A 47 -1.95 -48.29 23.21
C LEU A 47 -1.82 -49.65 22.50
N ALA A 48 -2.08 -50.75 23.22
CA ALA A 48 -2.07 -52.10 22.65
C ALA A 48 -3.23 -52.34 21.67
N GLU A 49 -4.44 -51.82 21.96
CA GLU A 49 -5.59 -51.92 21.05
C GLU A 49 -5.41 -51.07 19.78
N ILE A 50 -4.78 -49.88 19.87
CA ILE A 50 -4.48 -49.05 18.70
C ILE A 50 -3.41 -49.70 17.82
N THR A 51 -2.42 -50.38 18.42
CA THR A 51 -1.36 -51.09 17.67
C THR A 51 -1.91 -52.34 16.96
N SER A 52 -2.89 -53.01 17.57
CA SER A 52 -3.61 -54.15 16.98
C SER A 52 -4.45 -53.76 15.75
N ILE A 53 -5.13 -52.61 15.78
CA ILE A 53 -6.01 -52.15 14.68
C ILE A 53 -5.21 -51.67 13.45
N VAL A 54 -3.97 -51.20 13.63
CA VAL A 54 -3.10 -50.76 12.51
C VAL A 54 -2.41 -51.95 11.81
N SER A 55 -2.38 -53.13 12.42
CA SER A 55 -1.61 -54.29 11.92
C SER A 55 -2.35 -55.21 10.94
N THR A 56 -3.65 -55.04 10.70
CA THR A 56 -4.44 -55.99 9.89
C THR A 56 -4.87 -55.50 8.50
N THR A 57 -4.41 -54.35 8.01
CA THR A 57 -4.65 -54.00 6.59
C THR A 57 -3.60 -53.06 6.00
N GLN A 58 -2.38 -53.57 5.78
CA GLN A 58 -1.49 -52.99 4.77
C GLN A 58 -0.91 -54.11 3.90
N LEU A 59 -1.56 -54.31 2.75
CA LEU A 59 -0.84 -54.76 1.56
C LEU A 59 0.26 -53.72 1.32
N GLN A 60 1.53 -54.10 1.51
CA GLN A 60 2.64 -53.25 1.11
C GLN A 60 2.52 -52.99 -0.40
N PRO A 61 2.40 -51.74 -0.86
CA PRO A 61 2.48 -51.47 -2.29
C PRO A 61 3.88 -51.85 -2.77
N GLU A 62 3.97 -52.69 -3.80
CA GLU A 62 5.25 -53.01 -4.45
C GLU A 62 5.97 -51.69 -4.80
N LYS A 63 7.17 -51.48 -4.24
CA LYS A 63 8.03 -50.34 -4.61
C LYS A 63 8.29 -50.42 -6.12
N LYS A 64 7.70 -49.51 -6.90
CA LYS A 64 8.05 -49.35 -8.31
C LYS A 64 9.55 -49.06 -8.41
N GLN A 65 10.31 -49.95 -9.04
CA GLN A 65 11.75 -49.74 -9.25
C GLN A 65 11.96 -48.56 -10.21
N MET A 66 12.85 -47.64 -9.83
CA MET A 66 13.26 -46.55 -10.72
C MET A 66 14.04 -47.11 -11.92
N THR A 67 13.78 -46.55 -13.10
CA THR A 67 14.62 -46.75 -14.27
C THR A 67 15.96 -46.02 -14.11
N ILE A 68 16.98 -46.45 -14.87
CA ILE A 68 18.30 -45.81 -14.85
C ILE A 68 18.23 -44.31 -15.21
N VAL A 69 17.34 -43.94 -16.14
CA VAL A 69 17.10 -42.53 -16.52
C VAL A 69 16.51 -41.74 -15.36
N GLU A 70 15.51 -42.30 -14.66
CA GLU A 70 14.92 -41.66 -13.47
C GLU A 70 15.95 -41.49 -12.34
N MET A 71 16.88 -42.44 -12.18
CA MET A 71 17.99 -42.32 -11.22
C MET A 71 18.99 -41.22 -11.60
N GLU A 72 19.28 -41.04 -12.88
CA GLU A 72 20.15 -39.95 -13.36
C GLU A 72 19.54 -38.57 -13.14
N ASP A 73 18.26 -38.43 -13.48
CA ASP A 73 17.53 -37.17 -13.32
C ASP A 73 17.44 -36.80 -11.83
N ALA A 74 17.11 -37.76 -10.96
CA ALA A 74 17.08 -37.54 -9.51
C ALA A 74 18.46 -37.17 -8.95
N LEU A 75 19.53 -37.82 -9.39
CA LEU A 75 20.90 -37.49 -8.97
C LEU A 75 21.31 -36.08 -9.42
N LYS A 76 20.92 -35.68 -10.63
CA LYS A 76 21.17 -34.33 -11.15
C LYS A 76 20.43 -33.28 -10.31
N GLU A 77 19.15 -33.51 -10.02
CA GLU A 77 18.33 -32.63 -9.18
C GLU A 77 18.94 -32.47 -7.77
N LEU A 78 19.37 -33.55 -7.13
CA LEU A 78 20.03 -33.49 -5.82
C LEU A 78 21.36 -32.73 -5.87
N ASN A 79 22.13 -32.87 -6.95
CA ASN A 79 23.39 -32.17 -7.10
C ASN A 79 23.19 -30.67 -7.37
N ASP A 80 22.18 -30.30 -8.16
CA ASP A 80 21.79 -28.90 -8.38
C ASP A 80 21.25 -28.26 -7.09
N LYS A 81 20.46 -29.01 -6.32
CA LYS A 81 19.97 -28.62 -4.98
C LYS A 81 21.13 -28.40 -4.01
N ARG A 82 22.11 -29.32 -3.97
CA ARG A 82 23.34 -29.20 -3.16
C ARG A 82 24.11 -27.93 -3.51
N LEU A 83 24.40 -27.72 -4.80
CA LEU A 83 25.15 -26.54 -5.27
C LEU A 83 24.41 -25.23 -4.97
N SER A 84 23.07 -25.23 -5.08
CA SER A 84 22.23 -24.10 -4.65
C SER A 84 22.41 -23.83 -3.16
N ILE A 85 22.32 -24.85 -2.30
CA ILE A 85 22.51 -24.75 -0.85
C ILE A 85 23.90 -24.18 -0.51
N GLU A 86 24.96 -24.72 -1.13
CA GLU A 86 26.35 -24.27 -0.96
C GLU A 86 26.55 -22.81 -1.43
N SER A 87 25.89 -22.39 -2.52
CA SER A 87 25.97 -21.01 -3.04
C SER A 87 25.41 -19.96 -2.08
N PHE A 88 24.51 -20.36 -1.16
CA PHE A 88 24.02 -19.52 -0.07
C PHE A 88 24.87 -19.62 1.21
N GLY A 89 26.03 -20.28 1.13
CA GLY A 89 27.05 -20.35 2.18
C GLY A 89 26.74 -21.34 3.31
N ALA A 90 25.82 -22.29 3.09
CA ALA A 90 25.60 -23.38 4.03
C ALA A 90 26.69 -24.46 3.86
N VAL A 91 27.17 -25.01 4.98
CA VAL A 91 28.14 -26.11 4.98
C VAL A 91 27.36 -27.42 5.08
N ILE A 92 27.48 -28.27 4.05
CA ILE A 92 26.82 -29.57 4.01
C ILE A 92 27.77 -30.62 4.60
N TYR A 93 27.22 -31.51 5.42
CA TYR A 93 27.99 -32.57 6.07
C TYR A 93 28.67 -33.52 5.07
N ASP A 94 29.97 -33.75 5.23
CA ASP A 94 30.82 -34.50 4.29
C ASP A 94 30.29 -35.90 3.87
N PRO A 95 29.65 -36.68 4.76
CA PRO A 95 29.03 -37.96 4.37
C PRO A 95 27.96 -37.87 3.28
N ILE A 96 27.20 -36.77 3.20
CA ILE A 96 26.19 -36.56 2.15
C ILE A 96 26.89 -36.36 0.80
N ILE A 97 27.99 -35.60 0.78
CA ILE A 97 28.82 -35.38 -0.41
C ILE A 97 29.42 -36.71 -0.89
N PHE A 98 29.87 -37.54 0.06
CA PHE A 98 30.43 -38.85 -0.23
C PHE A 98 29.39 -39.86 -0.76
N ASP A 99 28.19 -39.89 -0.17
CA ASP A 99 27.11 -40.76 -0.64
C ASP A 99 26.60 -40.35 -2.03
N LEU A 100 26.50 -39.05 -2.34
CA LEU A 100 26.19 -38.56 -3.69
C LEU A 100 27.24 -39.00 -4.71
N ALA A 101 28.53 -39.02 -4.35
CA ALA A 101 29.59 -39.50 -5.22
C ALA A 101 29.50 -41.02 -5.47
N LYS A 102 29.17 -41.80 -4.43
CA LYS A 102 28.93 -43.25 -4.56
C LYS A 102 27.72 -43.58 -5.42
N ILE A 103 26.63 -42.84 -5.28
CA ILE A 103 25.43 -43.01 -6.13
C ILE A 103 25.77 -42.68 -7.58
N ARG A 104 26.45 -41.57 -7.83
CA ARG A 104 26.92 -41.22 -9.18
C ARG A 104 27.73 -42.34 -9.81
N TYR A 105 28.64 -42.93 -9.03
CA TYR A 105 29.43 -44.06 -9.48
C TYR A 105 28.56 -45.30 -9.76
N GLY A 106 27.64 -45.64 -8.85
CA GLY A 106 26.71 -46.77 -9.03
C GLY A 106 25.81 -46.64 -10.26
N VAL A 107 25.28 -45.44 -10.53
CA VAL A 107 24.46 -45.17 -11.72
C VAL A 107 25.28 -45.30 -13.02
N GLU A 108 26.53 -44.82 -13.03
CA GLU A 108 27.43 -45.00 -14.18
C GLU A 108 27.77 -46.47 -14.44
N VAL A 109 27.94 -47.28 -13.39
CA VAL A 109 28.13 -48.74 -13.49
C VAL A 109 26.87 -49.43 -14.02
N LEU A 110 25.67 -49.02 -13.58
CA LEU A 110 24.41 -49.54 -14.11
C LEU A 110 24.22 -49.21 -15.60
N LYS A 111 24.68 -48.03 -16.05
CA LYS A 111 24.66 -47.64 -17.48
C LYS A 111 25.68 -48.38 -18.32
N ASN A 112 26.85 -48.64 -17.75
CA ASN A 112 27.99 -49.23 -18.44
C ASN A 112 28.55 -50.40 -17.62
N PRO A 113 27.93 -51.59 -17.65
CA PRO A 113 28.29 -52.72 -16.78
C PRO A 113 29.74 -53.19 -16.92
N ASN A 114 30.36 -52.91 -18.08
CA ASN A 114 31.75 -53.24 -18.37
C ASN A 114 32.76 -52.26 -17.77
N LYS A 115 32.33 -51.12 -17.24
CA LYS A 115 33.15 -50.17 -16.47
C LYS A 115 33.10 -50.52 -14.98
N GLN A 116 33.71 -51.63 -14.57
CA GLN A 116 34.01 -51.83 -13.15
C GLN A 116 35.35 -51.18 -12.81
N ILE A 117 35.34 -50.15 -11.97
CA ILE A 117 36.55 -49.57 -11.39
C ILE A 117 36.89 -50.38 -10.12
N LYS A 118 38.08 -51.00 -10.09
CA LYS A 118 38.57 -51.74 -8.91
C LYS A 118 38.66 -50.80 -7.69
N GLY A 119 38.06 -51.20 -6.57
CA GLY A 119 38.30 -50.58 -5.26
C GLY A 119 37.17 -49.71 -4.69
N ILE A 120 36.03 -49.56 -5.38
CA ILE A 120 34.87 -48.83 -4.85
C ILE A 120 33.68 -49.80 -4.77
N GLN A 121 33.20 -50.10 -3.56
CA GLN A 121 31.91 -50.77 -3.38
C GLN A 121 30.79 -49.81 -3.82
N CYS A 122 30.13 -50.14 -4.92
CA CYS A 122 28.94 -49.43 -5.37
C CYS A 122 27.70 -49.94 -4.63
N PHE A 123 26.75 -49.04 -4.39
CA PHE A 123 25.40 -49.41 -3.97
C PHE A 123 24.72 -50.24 -5.08
N THR A 124 23.93 -51.22 -4.69
CA THR A 124 23.00 -51.93 -5.58
C THR A 124 21.92 -50.98 -6.10
N ALA A 125 21.22 -51.35 -7.17
CA ALA A 125 20.12 -50.55 -7.71
C ALA A 125 19.03 -50.20 -6.67
N SER A 126 18.71 -51.14 -5.77
CA SER A 126 17.74 -50.88 -4.68
C SER A 126 18.30 -49.91 -3.64
N GLU A 127 19.57 -50.05 -3.27
CA GLU A 127 20.24 -49.15 -2.32
C GLU A 127 20.39 -47.73 -2.91
N ILE A 128 20.63 -47.61 -4.22
CA ILE A 128 20.65 -46.32 -4.91
C ILE A 128 19.29 -45.63 -4.81
N GLN A 129 18.19 -46.35 -5.08
CA GLN A 129 16.84 -45.78 -4.99
C GLN A 129 16.51 -45.32 -3.56
N ASP A 130 16.87 -46.13 -2.55
CA ASP A 130 16.65 -45.78 -1.15
C ASP A 130 17.52 -44.60 -0.71
N LYS A 131 18.78 -44.52 -1.19
CA LYS A 131 19.67 -43.40 -0.88
C LYS A 131 19.34 -42.11 -1.62
N LEU A 132 18.87 -42.16 -2.86
CA LEU A 132 18.35 -40.98 -3.56
C LEU A 132 17.17 -40.37 -2.78
N THR A 133 16.29 -41.24 -2.25
CA THR A 133 15.14 -40.79 -1.44
C THR A 133 15.61 -40.20 -0.10
N SER A 134 16.51 -40.88 0.62
CA SER A 134 16.98 -40.39 1.92
C SER A 134 17.79 -39.08 1.81
N LEU A 135 18.68 -38.99 0.81
CA LEU A 135 19.49 -37.79 0.59
C LEU A 135 18.65 -36.59 0.14
N SER A 136 17.51 -36.82 -0.52
CA SER A 136 16.57 -35.73 -0.82
C SER A 136 16.03 -35.08 0.45
N VAL A 137 15.64 -35.90 1.43
CA VAL A 137 15.18 -35.48 2.76
C VAL A 137 16.31 -34.82 3.55
N ASP A 138 17.52 -35.39 3.51
CA ASP A 138 18.69 -34.82 4.18
C ASP A 138 19.05 -33.45 3.59
N LEU A 139 19.02 -33.28 2.27
CA LEU A 139 19.28 -31.99 1.63
C LEU A 139 18.14 -30.97 1.85
N ASP A 140 16.90 -31.41 2.06
CA ASP A 140 15.81 -30.51 2.47
C ASP A 140 16.06 -29.87 3.84
N TYR A 141 16.73 -30.58 4.76
CA TYR A 141 17.17 -30.04 6.03
C TYR A 141 18.13 -28.84 5.85
N TYR A 142 19.13 -28.98 4.97
CA TYR A 142 20.10 -27.91 4.68
C TYR A 142 19.53 -26.78 3.80
N ASN A 143 18.39 -26.99 3.14
CA ASN A 143 17.75 -25.97 2.29
C ASN A 143 17.03 -24.86 3.11
N PHE A 144 16.85 -25.08 4.41
CA PHE A 144 16.20 -24.12 5.30
C PHE A 144 16.97 -22.78 5.40
N ILE A 145 18.28 -22.82 5.71
CA ILE A 145 19.12 -21.61 5.84
C ILE A 145 19.15 -20.79 4.53
N PRO A 146 19.42 -21.39 3.34
CA PRO A 146 19.31 -20.71 2.05
C PRO A 146 17.94 -20.08 1.78
N ALA A 147 16.86 -20.82 2.03
CA ALA A 147 15.49 -20.31 1.83
C ALA A 147 15.19 -19.12 2.75
N LEU A 148 15.64 -19.19 4.01
CA LEU A 148 15.54 -18.11 4.98
C LEU A 148 16.36 -16.88 4.54
N LYS A 149 17.63 -17.05 4.15
CA LYS A 149 18.50 -15.98 3.63
C LYS A 149 17.88 -15.29 2.41
N LYS A 150 17.31 -16.06 1.48
CA LYS A 150 16.65 -15.53 0.27
C LYS A 150 15.38 -14.75 0.60
N ARG A 151 14.56 -15.20 1.55
CA ARG A 151 13.36 -14.45 1.96
C ARG A 151 13.70 -13.18 2.74
N LEU A 152 14.70 -13.25 3.60
CA LEU A 152 15.19 -12.08 4.33
C LEU A 152 15.82 -11.04 3.39
N SER A 153 16.47 -11.44 2.30
CA SER A 153 17.01 -10.48 1.33
C SER A 153 15.90 -9.67 0.65
N PHE A 154 14.74 -10.27 0.36
CA PHE A 154 13.56 -9.52 -0.10
C PHE A 154 13.05 -8.55 0.97
N MET A 155 12.94 -9.00 2.22
CA MET A 155 12.54 -8.14 3.33
C MET A 155 13.49 -6.95 3.52
N ARG A 156 14.82 -7.16 3.41
CA ARG A 156 15.82 -6.08 3.45
C ARG A 156 15.65 -5.10 2.31
N ARG A 157 15.37 -5.56 1.11
CA ARG A 157 15.13 -4.66 -0.03
C ARG A 157 13.96 -3.73 0.28
N ASP A 158 12.88 -4.27 0.81
CA ASP A 158 11.68 -3.51 1.16
C ASP A 158 11.96 -2.55 2.34
N LEU A 159 12.78 -2.96 3.31
CA LEU A 159 13.23 -2.11 4.42
C LEU A 159 14.18 -0.99 4.00
N LEU A 160 15.13 -1.26 3.12
CA LEU A 160 16.04 -0.24 2.59
C LEU A 160 15.27 0.78 1.76
N TRP A 161 14.30 0.32 0.97
CA TRP A 161 13.38 1.20 0.28
C TRP A 161 12.56 2.05 1.27
N TYR A 162 12.02 1.43 2.33
CA TYR A 162 11.29 2.13 3.39
C TYR A 162 12.16 3.18 4.11
N LYS A 163 13.39 2.81 4.49
CA LYS A 163 14.39 3.70 5.11
C LYS A 163 14.72 4.87 4.21
N HIS A 164 14.95 4.62 2.91
CA HIS A 164 15.23 5.66 1.94
C HIS A 164 14.05 6.63 1.73
N GLN A 165 12.81 6.14 1.75
CA GLN A 165 11.63 7.01 1.75
C GLN A 165 11.56 7.84 3.03
N LEU A 166 11.83 7.23 4.20
CA LEU A 166 11.83 7.90 5.50
C LEU A 166 12.86 9.03 5.56
N GLU A 167 14.11 8.75 5.17
CA GLU A 167 15.21 9.71 5.12
C GLU A 167 14.90 10.86 4.16
N ASN A 168 14.41 10.58 2.95
CA ASN A 168 13.98 11.63 2.03
C ASN A 168 12.83 12.49 2.60
N LEU A 169 11.89 11.90 3.33
CA LEU A 169 10.79 12.64 3.95
C LEU A 169 11.27 13.51 5.12
N ILE A 170 12.12 12.98 5.98
CA ILE A 170 12.61 13.70 7.17
C ILE A 170 13.62 14.78 6.78
N GLU A 171 14.62 14.44 5.96
CA GLU A 171 15.76 15.33 5.67
C GLU A 171 15.43 16.35 4.58
N LYS A 172 14.75 15.96 3.50
CA LYS A 172 14.46 16.89 2.40
C LYS A 172 13.14 17.62 2.56
N ARG A 173 12.19 17.06 3.32
CA ARG A 173 10.83 17.62 3.44
C ARG A 173 10.46 18.04 4.86
N GLY A 174 11.40 17.98 5.80
CA GLY A 174 11.24 18.51 7.16
C GLY A 174 10.15 17.83 7.98
N VAL A 175 9.83 16.56 7.65
CA VAL A 175 8.82 15.78 8.37
C VAL A 175 9.39 15.34 9.71
N ALA A 176 8.65 15.57 10.81
CA ALA A 176 8.98 14.99 12.10
C ALA A 176 8.86 13.46 12.00
N ALA A 177 9.97 12.75 12.23
CA ALA A 177 9.96 11.29 12.29
C ALA A 177 9.04 10.83 13.42
N PRO A 178 8.14 9.85 13.21
CA PRO A 178 7.42 9.27 14.33
C PRO A 178 8.42 8.69 15.34
N ALA A 179 8.16 8.91 16.64
CA ALA A 179 9.07 8.50 17.69
C ALA A 179 9.41 7.00 17.60
N GLY A 180 10.69 6.65 17.75
CA GLY A 180 11.14 5.26 17.74
C GLY A 180 11.39 4.68 16.34
N VAL A 181 10.97 5.32 15.24
CA VAL A 181 11.07 4.70 13.90
C VAL A 181 12.51 4.59 13.42
N LYS A 182 13.34 5.61 13.67
CA LYS A 182 14.77 5.57 13.32
C LYS A 182 15.49 4.49 14.12
N GLU A 183 15.21 4.38 15.42
CA GLU A 183 15.79 3.35 16.29
C GLU A 183 15.34 1.94 15.86
N ASN A 184 14.05 1.75 15.54
CA ASN A 184 13.52 0.47 15.11
C ASN A 184 14.11 0.01 13.76
N LEU A 185 14.33 0.92 12.82
CA LEU A 185 14.98 0.62 11.54
C LEU A 185 16.45 0.22 11.74
N ALA A 186 17.19 0.92 12.60
CA ALA A 186 18.57 0.59 12.93
C ALA A 186 18.67 -0.78 13.62
N ALA A 187 17.77 -1.08 14.56
CA ALA A 187 17.71 -2.38 15.23
C ALA A 187 17.46 -3.52 14.23
N LEU A 188 16.64 -3.28 13.21
CA LEU A 188 16.35 -4.28 12.19
C LEU A 188 17.53 -4.55 11.24
N ASP A 189 18.30 -3.51 10.87
CA ASP A 189 19.55 -3.64 10.09
C ASP A 189 20.60 -4.51 10.84
N VAL A 190 20.67 -4.36 12.17
CA VAL A 190 21.56 -5.18 13.03
C VAL A 190 21.15 -6.64 13.01
N VAL A 191 19.86 -6.95 13.17
CA VAL A 191 19.41 -8.35 13.17
C VAL A 191 19.59 -8.99 11.79
N TYR A 192 19.36 -8.25 10.71
CA TYR A 192 19.61 -8.73 9.36
C TYR A 192 21.09 -9.11 9.14
N SER A 193 22.01 -8.26 9.59
CA SER A 193 23.45 -8.50 9.45
C SER A 193 23.88 -9.77 10.19
N LYS A 194 23.28 -10.04 11.36
CA LYS A 194 23.50 -11.29 12.10
C LYS A 194 23.02 -12.51 11.31
N ILE A 195 21.84 -12.46 10.70
CA ILE A 195 21.29 -13.59 9.94
C ILE A 195 22.12 -13.90 8.67
N GLN A 196 22.67 -12.88 7.99
CA GLN A 196 23.56 -13.12 6.84
C GLN A 196 24.87 -13.81 7.23
N GLY A 197 25.34 -13.58 8.45
CA GLY A 197 26.55 -14.20 8.98
C GLY A 197 26.41 -15.68 9.34
N ILE A 198 25.18 -16.21 9.40
CA ILE A 198 24.91 -17.58 9.83
C ILE A 198 25.42 -18.60 8.81
N LYS A 199 26.22 -19.55 9.29
CA LYS A 199 26.72 -20.68 8.49
C LYS A 199 26.21 -22.02 9.00
N GLU A 200 25.81 -22.11 10.26
CA GLU A 200 25.40 -23.34 10.94
C GLU A 200 24.06 -23.18 11.68
N ASP A 201 23.32 -24.29 11.86
CA ASP A 201 21.98 -24.28 12.46
C ASP A 201 21.95 -23.85 13.94
N ASN A 202 23.03 -24.12 14.68
CA ASN A 202 23.19 -23.71 16.08
C ASN A 202 23.23 -22.17 16.25
N GLU A 203 23.68 -21.44 15.23
CA GLU A 203 23.74 -19.98 15.23
C GLU A 203 22.34 -19.34 15.06
N LEU A 204 21.37 -20.07 14.48
CA LEU A 204 19.97 -19.61 14.35
C LEU A 204 19.27 -19.41 15.69
N LEU A 205 19.62 -20.21 16.70
CA LEU A 205 19.05 -20.13 18.05
C LEU A 205 19.45 -18.84 18.79
N THR A 206 20.49 -18.15 18.32
CA THR A 206 20.95 -16.88 18.90
C THR A 206 20.16 -15.66 18.39
N ILE A 207 19.33 -15.84 17.35
CA ILE A 207 18.45 -14.80 16.84
C ILE A 207 17.17 -14.78 17.67
N ASN A 208 16.97 -13.70 18.41
CA ASN A 208 15.71 -13.47 19.11
C ASN A 208 14.61 -13.09 18.10
N VAL A 209 13.86 -14.08 17.67
CA VAL A 209 12.80 -14.00 16.66
C VAL A 209 11.59 -13.20 17.17
N ASP A 210 11.33 -13.25 18.48
CA ASP A 210 10.24 -12.47 19.09
C ASP A 210 10.54 -10.98 19.05
N ASN A 211 11.80 -10.58 19.28
CA ASN A 211 12.23 -9.19 19.06
C ASN A 211 12.08 -8.75 17.60
N LEU A 212 12.27 -9.65 16.63
CA LEU A 212 12.09 -9.34 15.21
C LEU A 212 10.63 -9.06 14.87
N LYS A 213 9.71 -9.89 15.38
CA LYS A 213 8.25 -9.68 15.21
C LYS A 213 7.82 -8.35 15.81
N ASP A 214 8.32 -8.03 16.98
CA ASP A 214 7.96 -6.83 17.72
C ASP A 214 8.46 -5.55 17.03
N LEU A 215 9.69 -5.58 16.52
CA LEU A 215 10.26 -4.50 15.70
C LEU A 215 9.47 -4.27 14.41
N VAL A 216 9.07 -5.35 13.74
CA VAL A 216 8.25 -5.28 12.53
C VAL A 216 6.87 -4.70 12.82
N ALA A 217 6.22 -5.14 13.90
CA ALA A 217 4.93 -4.62 14.32
C ALA A 217 5.03 -3.11 14.59
N LYS A 218 6.09 -2.66 15.27
CA LYS A 218 6.37 -1.24 15.54
C LYS A 218 6.57 -0.43 14.25
N ILE A 219 7.28 -0.97 13.24
CA ILE A 219 7.46 -0.31 11.93
C ILE A 219 6.15 -0.25 11.13
N ASN A 220 5.31 -1.29 11.23
CA ASN A 220 4.00 -1.30 10.59
C ASN A 220 3.03 -0.30 11.24
N ILE A 221 3.13 -0.10 12.56
CA ILE A 221 2.37 0.93 13.29
C ILE A 221 2.73 2.35 12.80
N SER A 222 3.97 2.60 12.39
CA SER A 222 4.38 3.91 11.83
C SER A 222 4.05 4.12 10.35
N ARG A 223 3.53 3.10 9.65
CA ARG A 223 3.19 3.19 8.22
C ARG A 223 2.18 4.29 7.88
N PRO A 224 1.06 4.45 8.62
CA PRO A 224 0.09 5.51 8.31
C PRO A 224 0.73 6.90 8.34
N ALA A 225 1.63 7.15 9.29
CA ALA A 225 2.34 8.43 9.39
C ALA A 225 3.18 8.75 8.14
N LEU A 226 3.75 7.73 7.48
CA LEU A 226 4.50 7.89 6.24
C LEU A 226 3.61 8.07 5.01
N GLU A 227 2.50 7.34 4.96
CA GLU A 227 1.48 7.55 3.93
C GLU A 227 0.96 9.00 3.99
N TYR A 228 0.74 9.52 5.20
CA TYR A 228 0.40 10.92 5.41
C TYR A 228 1.52 11.86 4.95
N ALA A 229 2.78 11.52 5.23
CA ALA A 229 3.91 12.38 4.86
C ALA A 229 4.14 12.52 3.35
N VAL A 230 4.01 11.42 2.60
CA VAL A 230 4.09 11.46 1.14
C VAL A 230 2.93 12.28 0.56
N LYS A 231 1.72 12.09 1.08
CA LYS A 231 0.53 12.83 0.66
C LYS A 231 0.68 14.33 0.97
N TRP A 232 1.20 14.68 2.14
CA TRP A 232 1.37 16.05 2.60
C TRP A 232 2.24 16.89 1.65
N ALA A 233 3.38 16.35 1.21
CA ALA A 233 4.26 17.06 0.29
C ALA A 233 3.59 17.39 -1.05
N ARG A 234 2.75 16.49 -1.57
CA ARG A 234 1.99 16.74 -2.80
C ARG A 234 0.90 17.78 -2.57
N VAL A 235 0.20 17.68 -1.44
CA VAL A 235 -0.83 18.64 -1.02
C VAL A 235 -0.24 20.05 -0.91
N LEU A 236 0.91 20.21 -0.24
CA LEU A 236 1.62 21.50 -0.16
C LEU A 236 2.04 22.01 -1.52
N LYS A 237 2.61 21.15 -2.38
CA LYS A 237 3.01 21.57 -3.73
C LYS A 237 1.83 22.14 -4.52
N SER A 238 0.67 21.46 -4.49
CA SER A 238 -0.53 21.94 -5.17
C SER A 238 -1.06 23.25 -4.60
N ALA A 239 -0.99 23.43 -3.27
CA ALA A 239 -1.33 24.69 -2.63
C ALA A 239 -0.37 25.83 -3.02
N ASP A 240 0.93 25.55 -3.04
CA ASP A 240 1.98 26.50 -3.41
C ASP A 240 1.85 26.95 -4.87
N GLU A 241 1.63 26.01 -5.80
CA GLU A 241 1.36 26.31 -7.22
C GLU A 241 0.13 27.20 -7.37
N SER A 242 -0.96 26.88 -6.67
CA SER A 242 -2.18 27.70 -6.68
C SER A 242 -1.93 29.11 -6.14
N ILE A 243 -1.20 29.26 -5.02
CA ILE A 243 -0.85 30.56 -4.45
C ILE A 243 -0.03 31.39 -5.44
N VAL A 244 0.95 30.78 -6.12
CA VAL A 244 1.78 31.47 -7.11
C VAL A 244 0.92 32.01 -8.25
N ASP A 245 -0.01 31.22 -8.76
CA ASP A 245 -0.89 31.64 -9.84
C ASP A 245 -1.86 32.73 -9.37
N TYR A 246 -2.39 32.64 -8.15
CA TYR A 246 -3.20 33.71 -7.54
C TYR A 246 -2.42 35.02 -7.36
N LYS A 247 -1.14 34.95 -6.96
CA LYS A 247 -0.28 36.13 -6.84
C LYS A 247 -0.03 36.80 -8.19
N LYS A 248 0.19 36.02 -9.25
CA LYS A 248 0.28 36.58 -10.62
C LYS A 248 -1.05 37.23 -11.03
N ARG A 249 -2.16 36.53 -10.77
CA ARG A 249 -3.51 37.02 -11.07
C ARG A 249 -3.86 38.30 -10.30
N LEU A 250 -3.36 38.50 -9.07
CA LEU A 250 -3.52 39.75 -8.32
C LEU A 250 -2.93 40.96 -9.05
N VAL A 251 -1.77 40.78 -9.70
CA VAL A 251 -1.12 41.85 -10.46
C VAL A 251 -1.95 42.17 -11.70
N THR A 252 -2.31 41.15 -12.48
CA THR A 252 -3.12 41.32 -13.69
C THR A 252 -4.47 41.96 -13.39
N LEU A 253 -5.19 41.46 -12.38
CA LEU A 253 -6.50 41.99 -12.00
C LEU A 253 -6.41 43.41 -11.46
N LYS A 254 -5.31 43.80 -10.82
CA LYS A 254 -5.13 45.20 -10.39
C LYS A 254 -5.08 46.14 -11.58
N THR A 255 -4.31 45.80 -12.61
CA THR A 255 -4.27 46.56 -13.87
C THR A 255 -5.66 46.61 -14.50
N THR A 256 -6.36 45.48 -14.57
CA THR A 256 -7.73 45.43 -15.10
C THR A 256 -8.71 46.31 -14.31
N VAL A 257 -8.62 46.34 -12.98
CA VAL A 257 -9.45 47.21 -12.13
C VAL A 257 -9.17 48.68 -12.45
N ASP A 258 -7.90 49.06 -12.63
CA ASP A 258 -7.52 50.43 -12.97
C ASP A 258 -8.04 50.83 -14.36
N ASP A 259 -7.92 49.93 -15.35
CA ASP A 259 -8.45 50.15 -16.71
C ASP A 259 -9.98 50.25 -16.73
N LEU A 260 -10.65 49.44 -15.90
CA LEU A 260 -12.11 49.46 -15.73
C LEU A 260 -12.58 50.73 -15.01
N ALA A 261 -11.81 51.24 -14.04
CA ALA A 261 -12.11 52.48 -13.35
C ALA A 261 -12.07 53.70 -14.30
N VAL A 262 -11.13 53.73 -15.26
CA VAL A 262 -11.10 54.76 -16.32
C VAL A 262 -12.37 54.73 -17.19
N LYS A 263 -12.96 53.54 -17.35
CA LYS A 263 -14.24 53.33 -18.05
C LYS A 263 -15.46 53.50 -17.13
N ASN A 264 -15.28 54.03 -15.93
CA ASN A 264 -16.31 54.24 -14.89
C ASN A 264 -16.94 52.97 -14.32
N PHE A 265 -16.25 51.83 -14.38
CA PHE A 265 -16.67 50.61 -13.69
C PHE A 265 -15.97 50.47 -12.35
N ASP A 266 -16.73 50.43 -11.26
CA ASP A 266 -16.17 50.11 -9.95
C ASP A 266 -16.25 48.61 -9.65
N VAL A 267 -15.12 47.93 -9.86
CA VAL A 267 -14.91 46.52 -9.46
C VAL A 267 -13.92 46.39 -8.31
N SER A 268 -13.53 47.51 -7.68
CA SER A 268 -12.63 47.55 -6.53
C SER A 268 -13.10 46.68 -5.35
N PRO A 269 -14.41 46.59 -5.03
CA PRO A 269 -14.90 45.68 -4.01
C PRO A 269 -14.56 44.21 -4.29
N GLN A 270 -14.68 43.76 -5.55
CA GLN A 270 -14.35 42.38 -5.92
C GLN A 270 -12.84 42.14 -5.85
N TYR A 271 -12.04 43.13 -6.23
CA TYR A 271 -10.58 43.05 -6.10
C TYR A 271 -10.14 42.89 -4.65
N ASN A 272 -10.73 43.68 -3.74
CA ASN A 272 -10.42 43.59 -2.30
C ASN A 272 -10.82 42.23 -1.71
N LEU A 273 -11.96 41.67 -2.14
CA LEU A 273 -12.39 40.33 -1.74
C LEU A 273 -11.44 39.25 -2.29
N PHE A 274 -11.00 39.37 -3.54
CA PHE A 274 -10.01 38.49 -4.14
C PHE A 274 -8.68 38.55 -3.37
N GLN A 275 -8.14 39.74 -3.13
CA GLN A 275 -6.88 39.96 -2.40
C GLN A 275 -6.93 39.42 -0.97
N THR A 276 -8.01 39.70 -0.25
CA THR A 276 -8.24 39.17 1.09
C THR A 276 -8.35 37.64 1.08
N GLY A 277 -9.05 37.10 0.07
CA GLY A 277 -9.18 35.66 -0.15
C GLY A 277 -7.83 34.98 -0.37
N VAL A 278 -6.99 35.51 -1.26
CA VAL A 278 -5.64 35.00 -1.51
C VAL A 278 -4.79 35.00 -0.24
N SER A 279 -4.87 36.08 0.55
CA SER A 279 -4.17 36.15 1.84
C SER A 279 -4.61 35.03 2.80
N LYS A 280 -5.92 34.79 2.91
CA LYS A 280 -6.46 33.68 3.72
C LYS A 280 -6.03 32.30 3.22
N LEU A 281 -5.84 32.11 1.92
CA LEU A 281 -5.30 30.87 1.37
C LEU A 281 -3.83 30.68 1.78
N VAL A 282 -3.02 31.74 1.78
CA VAL A 282 -1.64 31.68 2.29
C VAL A 282 -1.64 31.31 3.78
N ASP A 283 -2.45 31.98 4.59
CA ASP A 283 -2.55 31.70 6.03
C ASP A 283 -2.98 30.25 6.30
N ALA A 284 -3.95 29.74 5.53
CA ALA A 284 -4.43 28.36 5.65
C ALA A 284 -3.33 27.35 5.32
N ARG A 285 -2.53 27.60 4.28
CA ARG A 285 -1.40 26.76 3.88
C ARG A 285 -0.36 26.74 5.00
N ASP A 286 0.05 27.90 5.51
CA ASP A 286 1.11 28.01 6.51
C ASP A 286 0.68 27.44 7.87
N ALA A 287 -0.56 27.70 8.29
CA ALA A 287 -1.10 27.12 9.52
C ALA A 287 -1.21 25.59 9.44
N SER A 288 -1.55 25.05 8.27
CA SER A 288 -1.62 23.59 8.08
C SER A 288 -0.23 22.96 8.05
N ASP A 289 0.77 23.61 7.43
CA ASP A 289 2.16 23.16 7.48
C ASP A 289 2.74 23.16 8.90
N LEU A 290 2.38 24.16 9.71
CA LEU A 290 2.75 24.20 11.11
C LEU A 290 2.14 23.04 11.91
N LEU A 291 0.85 22.74 11.73
CA LEU A 291 0.20 21.58 12.37
C LEU A 291 0.89 20.27 11.98
N TYR A 292 1.22 20.12 10.70
CA TYR A 292 1.89 18.94 10.20
C TYR A 292 3.29 18.78 10.81
N LYS A 293 4.09 19.85 10.86
CA LYS A 293 5.43 19.86 11.50
C LYS A 293 5.38 19.53 12.99
N ASN A 294 4.26 19.85 13.66
CA ASN A 294 4.01 19.52 15.07
C ASN A 294 3.46 18.10 15.28
N GLY A 295 3.47 17.24 14.26
CA GLY A 295 3.03 15.84 14.36
C GLY A 295 1.51 15.65 14.31
N LYS A 296 0.73 16.71 14.04
CA LYS A 296 -0.74 16.67 13.93
C LYS A 296 -1.19 16.52 12.48
N ALA A 297 -0.78 15.42 11.84
CA ALA A 297 -0.97 15.21 10.40
C ALA A 297 -2.45 15.19 9.96
N GLU A 298 -3.33 14.58 10.76
CA GLU A 298 -4.76 14.54 10.45
C GLU A 298 -5.41 15.94 10.55
N ASP A 299 -5.07 16.70 11.59
CA ASP A 299 -5.56 18.08 11.77
C ASP A 299 -5.07 18.98 10.62
N ALA A 300 -3.81 18.83 10.20
CA ALA A 300 -3.25 19.56 9.06
C ALA A 300 -4.01 19.28 7.77
N LEU A 301 -4.35 18.02 7.50
CA LEU A 301 -5.11 17.63 6.31
C LEU A 301 -6.55 18.12 6.33
N ASN A 302 -7.21 18.04 7.48
CA ASN A 302 -8.56 18.58 7.64
C ASN A 302 -8.57 20.11 7.48
N LYS A 303 -7.56 20.80 8.03
CA LYS A 303 -7.44 22.25 7.93
C LYS A 303 -7.19 22.71 6.50
N ILE A 304 -6.25 22.11 5.77
CA ILE A 304 -5.96 22.53 4.39
C ILE A 304 -7.13 22.19 3.44
N ASP A 305 -7.85 21.09 3.67
CA ASP A 305 -9.07 20.78 2.91
C ASP A 305 -10.15 21.86 3.12
N ALA A 306 -10.43 22.19 4.38
CA ALA A 306 -11.47 23.15 4.75
C ALA A 306 -11.12 24.60 4.40
N ASP A 307 -9.92 25.03 4.74
CA ASP A 307 -9.54 26.45 4.67
C ASP A 307 -8.78 26.81 3.39
N PHE A 308 -8.21 25.85 2.67
CA PHE A 308 -7.56 26.10 1.38
C PHE A 308 -8.41 25.60 0.21
N PHE A 309 -8.57 24.29 0.08
CA PHE A 309 -9.10 23.70 -1.16
C PHE A 309 -10.59 24.01 -1.38
N LYS A 310 -11.40 24.00 -0.32
CA LYS A 310 -12.81 24.41 -0.41
C LYS A 310 -12.97 25.91 -0.59
N ARG A 311 -12.04 26.74 -0.09
CA ARG A 311 -12.11 28.20 -0.22
C ARG A 311 -11.59 28.71 -1.55
N LYS A 312 -10.73 27.98 -2.25
CA LYS A 312 -10.13 28.44 -3.51
C LYS A 312 -11.19 28.88 -4.54
N GLU A 313 -12.33 28.20 -4.58
CA GLU A 313 -13.39 28.53 -5.54
C GLU A 313 -14.08 29.86 -5.20
N ILE A 314 -14.26 30.14 -3.91
CA ILE A 314 -14.74 31.45 -3.44
C ILE A 314 -13.77 32.54 -3.94
N VAL A 315 -12.47 32.33 -3.74
CA VAL A 315 -11.45 33.29 -4.18
C VAL A 315 -11.51 33.47 -5.70
N ASN A 316 -11.52 32.38 -6.47
CA ASN A 316 -11.64 32.42 -7.93
C ASN A 316 -12.85 33.22 -8.42
N SER A 317 -14.01 33.05 -7.78
CA SER A 317 -15.26 33.71 -8.20
C SER A 317 -15.12 35.23 -8.23
N HIS A 318 -14.45 35.83 -7.24
CA HIS A 318 -14.22 37.28 -7.21
C HIS A 318 -13.30 37.75 -8.34
N GLY A 319 -12.29 36.94 -8.68
CA GLY A 319 -11.40 37.23 -9.81
C GLY A 319 -12.08 37.09 -11.17
N ASN A 320 -13.00 36.12 -11.30
CA ASN A 320 -13.75 35.87 -12.52
C ASN A 320 -14.69 37.04 -12.85
N VAL A 321 -15.38 37.61 -11.86
CA VAL A 321 -16.24 38.78 -12.06
C VAL A 321 -15.47 39.95 -12.69
N ILE A 322 -14.25 40.22 -12.21
CA ILE A 322 -13.40 41.27 -12.77
C ILE A 322 -13.01 40.94 -14.22
N SER A 323 -12.64 39.69 -14.49
CA SER A 323 -12.30 39.22 -15.85
C SER A 323 -13.47 39.37 -16.82
N TYR A 324 -14.68 38.98 -16.42
CA TYR A 324 -15.87 39.10 -17.27
C TYR A 324 -16.25 40.56 -17.52
N MET A 325 -16.14 41.43 -16.51
CA MET A 325 -16.37 42.86 -16.70
C MET A 325 -15.39 43.48 -17.70
N ASN A 326 -14.16 42.97 -17.78
CA ASN A 326 -13.18 43.40 -18.78
C ASN A 326 -13.45 42.83 -20.18
N ASN A 327 -13.89 41.58 -20.27
CA ASN A 327 -14.26 40.93 -21.53
C ASN A 327 -15.66 40.32 -21.46
N LEU A 328 -16.68 41.14 -21.77
CA LEU A 328 -18.09 40.72 -21.73
C LEU A 328 -18.39 39.56 -22.71
N GLY A 329 -17.62 39.44 -23.81
CA GLY A 329 -17.81 38.37 -24.79
C GLY A 329 -17.42 36.97 -24.29
N GLU A 330 -16.55 36.89 -23.28
CA GLU A 330 -16.17 35.61 -22.65
C GLU A 330 -17.25 35.06 -21.70
N PHE A 331 -18.12 35.93 -21.20
CA PHE A 331 -19.12 35.54 -20.19
C PHE A 331 -20.05 34.43 -20.69
N ASP A 332 -20.58 34.53 -21.92
CA ASP A 332 -21.53 33.52 -22.42
C ASP A 332 -20.89 32.13 -22.52
N SER A 333 -19.65 32.06 -22.99
CA SER A 333 -18.91 30.79 -23.06
C SER A 333 -18.68 30.19 -21.66
N HIS A 334 -18.31 31.02 -20.68
CA HIS A 334 -18.17 30.59 -19.29
C HIS A 334 -19.50 30.15 -18.66
N TYR A 335 -20.57 30.91 -18.90
CA TYR A 335 -21.92 30.61 -18.46
C TYR A 335 -22.38 29.24 -18.96
N GLN A 336 -22.28 28.97 -20.26
CA GLN A 336 -22.68 27.68 -20.85
C GLN A 336 -21.82 26.52 -20.33
N SER A 337 -20.51 26.73 -20.20
CA SER A 337 -19.59 25.73 -19.66
C SER A 337 -19.97 25.33 -18.23
N ASN A 338 -20.20 26.31 -17.35
CA ASN A 338 -20.54 26.07 -15.94
C ASN A 338 -21.91 25.39 -15.79
N LEU A 339 -22.91 25.76 -16.59
CA LEU A 339 -24.19 25.04 -16.63
C LEU A 339 -24.02 23.58 -17.05
N SER A 340 -23.18 23.32 -18.06
CA SER A 340 -22.92 21.96 -18.54
C SER A 340 -22.27 21.08 -17.47
N VAL A 341 -21.30 21.63 -16.72
CA VAL A 341 -20.64 20.94 -15.61
C VAL A 341 -21.65 20.54 -14.53
N ILE A 342 -22.43 21.50 -14.03
CA ILE A 342 -23.41 21.23 -12.97
C ILE A 342 -24.51 20.27 -13.46
N ARG A 343 -24.99 20.43 -14.70
CA ARG A 343 -25.99 19.52 -15.29
C ARG A 343 -25.48 18.09 -15.42
N SER A 344 -24.22 17.93 -15.83
CA SER A 344 -23.59 16.61 -15.93
C SER A 344 -23.47 15.96 -14.56
N GLU A 345 -23.17 16.74 -13.54
CA GLU A 345 -23.07 16.25 -12.16
C GLU A 345 -24.43 15.89 -11.56
N ILE A 346 -25.48 16.69 -11.81
CA ILE A 346 -26.86 16.34 -11.45
C ILE A 346 -27.24 14.99 -12.07
N LYS A 347 -26.96 14.78 -13.37
CA LYS A 347 -27.22 13.50 -14.03
C LYS A 347 -26.46 12.36 -13.37
N ARG A 348 -25.17 12.57 -13.04
CA ARG A 348 -24.34 11.57 -12.36
C ARG A 348 -24.92 11.21 -10.98
N LEU A 349 -25.30 12.20 -10.18
CA LEU A 349 -25.86 11.99 -8.84
C LEU A 349 -27.25 11.32 -8.90
N ASN A 350 -28.10 11.70 -9.85
CA ASN A 350 -29.39 11.04 -10.10
C ASN A 350 -29.19 9.55 -10.46
N ASN A 351 -28.21 9.24 -11.33
CA ASN A 351 -27.87 7.85 -11.66
C ASN A 351 -27.37 7.05 -10.44
N LEU A 352 -26.84 7.73 -9.42
CA LEU A 352 -26.41 7.15 -8.15
C LEU A 352 -27.51 7.16 -7.08
N ASN A 353 -28.73 7.60 -7.40
CA ASN A 353 -29.83 7.80 -6.47
C ASN A 353 -29.48 8.71 -5.27
N ALA A 354 -28.62 9.72 -5.49
CA ALA A 354 -28.31 10.73 -4.49
C ALA A 354 -29.30 11.91 -4.54
N GLU A 355 -29.46 12.62 -3.42
CA GLU A 355 -30.30 13.82 -3.32
C GLU A 355 -29.75 14.95 -4.21
N THR A 356 -30.57 15.50 -5.11
CA THR A 356 -30.15 16.56 -6.06
C THR A 356 -30.98 17.83 -6.02
N ALA A 357 -32.02 17.92 -5.18
CA ALA A 357 -32.94 19.06 -5.17
C ALA A 357 -32.24 20.41 -4.93
N GLY A 358 -31.29 20.46 -3.98
CA GLY A 358 -30.50 21.66 -3.72
C GLY A 358 -29.61 22.06 -4.89
N LEU A 359 -28.98 21.08 -5.55
CA LEU A 359 -28.12 21.33 -6.72
C LEU A 359 -28.93 21.78 -7.94
N GLN A 360 -30.13 21.21 -8.13
CA GLN A 360 -31.06 21.61 -9.18
C GLN A 360 -31.54 23.05 -8.98
N SER A 361 -31.92 23.42 -7.75
CA SER A 361 -32.33 24.80 -7.43
C SER A 361 -31.22 25.81 -7.75
N MET A 362 -29.96 25.49 -7.43
CA MET A 362 -28.82 26.36 -7.74
C MET A 362 -28.54 26.43 -9.25
N HIS A 363 -28.68 25.31 -9.97
CA HIS A 363 -28.58 25.29 -11.43
C HIS A 363 -29.65 26.20 -12.08
N ASP A 364 -30.88 26.20 -11.55
CA ASP A 364 -31.96 27.05 -12.08
C ASP A 364 -31.72 28.53 -11.76
N GLN A 365 -31.16 28.85 -10.58
CA GLN A 365 -30.68 30.19 -10.27
C GLN A 365 -29.57 30.65 -11.22
N MET A 366 -28.61 29.77 -11.54
CA MET A 366 -27.56 30.08 -12.51
C MET A 366 -28.14 30.40 -13.89
N ILE A 367 -29.15 29.65 -14.35
CA ILE A 367 -29.86 29.94 -15.61
C ILE A 367 -30.46 31.34 -15.57
N ASN A 368 -31.17 31.68 -14.48
CA ASN A 368 -31.85 32.96 -14.35
C ASN A 368 -30.85 34.14 -14.34
N TYR A 369 -29.81 34.08 -13.50
CA TYR A 369 -28.81 35.14 -13.42
C TYR A 369 -27.95 35.23 -14.69
N GLY A 370 -27.52 34.10 -15.25
CA GLY A 370 -26.73 34.08 -16.48
C GLY A 370 -27.51 34.60 -17.70
N SER A 371 -28.79 34.25 -17.83
CA SER A 371 -29.66 34.78 -18.88
C SER A 371 -29.87 36.29 -18.70
N PHE A 372 -30.04 36.76 -17.47
CA PHE A 372 -30.13 38.19 -17.16
C PHE A 372 -28.85 38.94 -17.56
N VAL A 373 -27.67 38.40 -17.23
CA VAL A 373 -26.38 39.00 -17.61
C VAL A 373 -26.22 39.04 -19.13
N ASN A 374 -26.49 37.94 -19.83
CA ASN A 374 -26.43 37.88 -21.29
C ASN A 374 -27.37 38.90 -21.97
N LEU A 375 -28.58 39.07 -21.44
CA LEU A 375 -29.51 40.10 -21.92
C LEU A 375 -28.94 41.50 -21.75
N LYS A 376 -28.35 41.80 -20.58
CA LYS A 376 -27.72 43.10 -20.31
C LYS A 376 -26.48 43.34 -21.17
N ILE A 377 -25.65 42.32 -21.41
CA ILE A 377 -24.50 42.40 -22.34
C ILE A 377 -25.00 42.65 -23.76
N GLY A 378 -25.99 41.89 -24.23
CA GLY A 378 -26.58 42.07 -25.56
C GLY A 378 -27.20 43.45 -25.76
N ALA A 379 -27.92 43.96 -24.76
CA ALA A 379 -28.47 45.32 -24.79
C ALA A 379 -27.37 46.38 -24.89
N ARG A 380 -26.25 46.18 -24.18
CA ARG A 380 -25.11 47.10 -24.21
C ARG A 380 -24.37 47.09 -25.54
N LEU A 381 -24.10 45.90 -26.09
CA LEU A 381 -23.34 45.76 -27.34
C LEU A 381 -24.13 46.25 -28.57
N ASN A 382 -25.46 46.27 -28.49
CA ASN A 382 -26.34 46.67 -29.59
C ASN A 382 -27.00 48.05 -29.40
N SER A 383 -26.64 48.79 -28.34
CA SER A 383 -27.20 50.11 -28.04
C SER A 383 -26.23 51.21 -28.44
N ASP A 384 -26.71 52.15 -29.25
CA ASP A 384 -25.99 53.40 -29.56
C ASP A 384 -25.98 54.38 -28.38
N ILE A 385 -26.81 54.13 -27.36
CA ILE A 385 -26.90 54.93 -26.15
C ILE A 385 -25.85 54.46 -25.16
N ALA A 386 -25.04 55.39 -24.65
CA ALA A 386 -24.07 55.12 -23.62
C ALA A 386 -24.77 54.58 -22.35
N PRO A 387 -24.30 53.43 -21.81
CA PRO A 387 -24.91 52.81 -20.63
C PRO A 387 -24.84 53.71 -19.40
N THR A 388 -25.85 53.63 -18.55
CA THR A 388 -25.90 54.39 -17.29
C THR A 388 -25.10 53.69 -16.19
N GLN A 389 -24.72 54.43 -15.14
CA GLN A 389 -24.12 53.82 -13.94
C GLN A 389 -25.02 52.77 -13.29
N GLU A 390 -26.33 52.93 -13.37
CA GLU A 390 -27.28 51.95 -12.82
C GLU A 390 -27.33 50.67 -13.66
N ASP A 391 -27.21 50.77 -14.99
CA ASP A 391 -27.06 49.61 -15.87
C ASP A 391 -25.78 48.82 -15.56
N ASP A 392 -24.68 49.53 -15.31
CA ASP A 392 -23.39 48.95 -14.98
C ASP A 392 -23.40 48.24 -13.63
N LYS A 393 -24.01 48.86 -12.61
CA LYS A 393 -24.21 48.27 -11.30
C LYS A 393 -25.11 47.05 -11.35
N SER A 394 -26.17 47.11 -12.15
CA SER A 394 -27.10 46.01 -12.36
C SER A 394 -26.43 44.81 -13.05
N LEU A 395 -25.60 45.07 -14.07
CA LEU A 395 -24.80 44.05 -14.77
C LEU A 395 -23.81 43.38 -13.81
N LEU A 396 -23.05 44.17 -13.04
CA LEU A 396 -22.10 43.67 -12.04
C LEU A 396 -22.79 42.80 -10.99
N ASN A 397 -23.93 43.26 -10.45
CA ASN A 397 -24.71 42.48 -9.49
C ASN A 397 -25.20 41.16 -10.09
N GLY A 398 -25.63 41.15 -11.34
CA GLY A 398 -26.01 39.93 -12.05
C GLY A 398 -24.85 38.94 -12.18
N MET A 399 -23.65 39.43 -12.53
CA MET A 399 -22.44 38.59 -12.62
C MET A 399 -22.03 38.02 -11.26
N VAL A 400 -22.10 38.85 -10.21
CA VAL A 400 -21.86 38.41 -8.83
C VAL A 400 -22.84 37.30 -8.47
N SER A 401 -24.15 37.52 -8.61
CA SER A 401 -25.18 36.53 -8.27
C SER A 401 -25.03 35.22 -9.06
N PHE A 402 -24.67 35.30 -10.35
CA PHE A 402 -24.36 34.11 -11.15
C PHE A 402 -23.19 33.31 -10.54
N GLU A 403 -22.08 33.96 -10.25
CA GLU A 403 -20.89 33.32 -9.65
C GLU A 403 -21.18 32.81 -8.24
N GLU A 404 -22.04 33.47 -7.46
CA GLU A 404 -22.50 32.99 -6.16
C GLU A 404 -23.30 31.68 -6.27
N SER A 405 -24.24 31.61 -7.21
CA SER A 405 -25.00 30.38 -7.46
C SER A 405 -24.10 29.25 -7.95
N TYR A 406 -23.15 29.54 -8.84
CA TYR A 406 -22.16 28.57 -9.29
C TYR A 406 -21.31 28.04 -8.14
N ARG A 407 -20.74 28.93 -7.32
CA ARG A 407 -19.97 28.57 -6.13
C ARG A 407 -20.76 27.66 -5.20
N ASN A 408 -22.01 28.02 -4.91
CA ASN A 408 -22.85 27.25 -4.01
C ASN A 408 -23.12 25.85 -4.59
N ALA A 409 -23.41 25.76 -5.89
CA ALA A 409 -23.56 24.49 -6.59
C ALA A 409 -22.27 23.66 -6.51
N PHE A 410 -21.13 24.27 -6.81
CA PHE A 410 -19.81 23.63 -6.74
C PHE A 410 -19.50 23.10 -5.33
N SER A 411 -19.84 23.84 -4.27
CA SER A 411 -19.66 23.37 -2.89
C SER A 411 -20.46 22.10 -2.60
N ILE A 412 -21.70 22.00 -3.12
CA ILE A 412 -22.50 20.77 -3.00
C ILE A 412 -21.82 19.64 -3.77
N VAL A 413 -21.37 19.88 -5.00
CA VAL A 413 -20.65 18.88 -5.80
C VAL A 413 -19.42 18.36 -5.05
N MET A 414 -18.62 19.26 -4.48
CA MET A 414 -17.43 18.92 -3.71
C MET A 414 -17.73 18.12 -2.44
N SER A 415 -18.94 18.23 -1.87
CA SER A 415 -19.35 17.41 -0.72
C SER A 415 -19.53 15.93 -1.07
N TYR A 416 -19.84 15.63 -2.34
CA TYR A 416 -19.95 14.25 -2.85
C TYR A 416 -18.62 13.70 -3.35
N GLN A 417 -17.59 14.55 -3.50
CA GLN A 417 -16.26 14.11 -3.88
C GLN A 417 -15.54 13.50 -2.66
N PRO A 418 -14.82 12.38 -2.82
CA PRO A 418 -13.94 11.90 -1.76
C PRO A 418 -12.94 13.00 -1.39
N LYS A 419 -12.61 13.12 -0.10
CA LYS A 419 -11.63 14.12 0.38
C LYS A 419 -10.39 14.08 -0.53
N VAL A 420 -9.85 15.25 -0.87
CA VAL A 420 -8.78 15.40 -1.89
C VAL A 420 -7.55 14.51 -1.61
N TRP A 421 -7.31 14.16 -0.34
CA TRP A 421 -6.22 13.26 0.10
C TRP A 421 -6.58 11.76 0.17
N VAL A 422 -7.87 11.42 0.01
CA VAL A 422 -8.42 10.06 -0.08
C VAL A 422 -8.49 9.58 -1.53
N ALA A 423 -8.59 10.50 -2.50
CA ALA A 423 -8.81 10.19 -3.91
C ALA A 423 -7.57 9.70 -4.70
N TYR A 424 -6.36 9.78 -4.14
CA TYR A 424 -5.16 9.27 -4.81
C TYR A 424 -4.79 7.89 -4.25
N PRO A 425 -4.81 6.82 -5.08
CA PRO A 425 -4.61 5.45 -4.63
C PRO A 425 -3.33 5.33 -3.80
N SER A 426 -3.43 4.62 -2.67
CA SER A 426 -2.32 4.21 -1.81
C SER A 426 -1.43 3.13 -2.45
N GLU A 427 -1.39 3.04 -3.78
CA GLU A 427 -0.79 1.93 -4.54
C GLU A 427 0.72 1.76 -4.30
N ASN A 428 1.39 2.73 -3.68
CA ASN A 428 2.86 2.76 -3.64
C ASN A 428 3.49 2.45 -2.28
N PHE A 429 2.75 2.06 -1.23
CA PHE A 429 3.38 1.56 0.00
C PHE A 429 3.09 0.07 0.19
N PRO A 430 4.00 -0.83 -0.25
CA PRO A 430 3.82 -2.27 -0.06
C PRO A 430 3.81 -2.61 1.43
N LEU A 431 2.95 -3.57 1.80
CA LEU A 431 3.00 -4.20 3.12
C LEU A 431 4.32 -4.96 3.25
N LEU A 432 5.04 -4.78 4.36
CA LEU A 432 6.07 -5.73 4.78
C LEU A 432 5.34 -7.04 5.12
N ASN A 433 5.22 -7.93 4.14
CA ASN A 433 4.52 -9.21 4.29
C ASN A 433 5.47 -10.27 4.83
N ILE A 434 5.52 -10.38 6.16
CA ILE A 434 6.46 -11.27 6.87
C ILE A 434 5.81 -12.60 7.29
N SER A 435 4.50 -12.72 7.07
CA SER A 435 3.69 -13.91 7.37
C SER A 435 4.33 -15.19 6.85
N ASN A 436 4.82 -15.17 5.61
CA ASN A 436 5.37 -16.36 4.97
C ASN A 436 6.76 -16.74 5.53
N VAL A 437 7.59 -15.77 5.92
CA VAL A 437 8.93 -16.04 6.48
C VAL A 437 8.85 -16.72 7.84
N PHE A 438 7.89 -16.31 8.67
CA PHE A 438 7.73 -16.85 10.01
C PHE A 438 7.03 -18.21 10.03
N VAL A 439 6.05 -18.46 9.17
CA VAL A 439 5.35 -19.77 9.12
C VAL A 439 6.34 -20.91 8.88
N ASP A 440 7.31 -20.74 7.98
CA ASP A 440 8.32 -21.77 7.72
C ASP A 440 9.37 -21.84 8.84
N PHE A 441 9.68 -20.73 9.50
CA PHE A 441 10.57 -20.69 10.67
C PHE A 441 9.98 -21.41 11.90
N PHE A 442 8.66 -21.31 12.14
CA PHE A 442 7.98 -21.98 13.26
C PHE A 442 7.57 -23.43 12.96
N ASN A 443 7.40 -23.79 11.68
CA ASN A 443 7.12 -25.17 11.26
C ASN A 443 8.39 -26.02 11.09
N TYR A 444 9.57 -25.43 11.23
CA TYR A 444 10.83 -26.17 11.28
C TYR A 444 10.89 -26.99 12.58
N LYS A 445 10.51 -28.27 12.49
CA LYS A 445 10.88 -29.27 13.48
C LYS A 445 12.28 -29.74 13.14
N PRO A 446 13.31 -29.48 13.97
CA PRO A 446 14.52 -30.29 13.88
C PRO A 446 14.08 -31.74 14.06
N GLY A 447 14.46 -32.63 13.14
CA GLY A 447 14.06 -34.03 13.17
C GLY A 447 14.37 -34.62 14.55
N ILE A 448 13.33 -34.79 15.36
CA ILE A 448 13.38 -35.67 16.53
C ILE A 448 13.12 -37.05 15.96
N GLN A 449 14.19 -37.85 15.87
CA GLN A 449 14.11 -39.30 15.69
C GLN A 449 13.45 -39.93 16.92
#